data_AF-A0A1A8JH63-F1
#
_entry.id   AF-A0A1A8JH63-F1
#
_cell.length_a   1.000
_cell.length_b   1.000
_cell.length_c   1.000
_cell.angle_alpha   90.00
_cell.angle_beta   90.00
_cell.angle_gamma   90.00
#
_symmetry.space_group_name_H-M   'P 1'
#
loop_
_entity.id
_entity.type
_entity.pdbx_description
1 polymer ?
#
loop_
_entity_poly.entity_id
_entity_poly.type
_entity_poly.pdbx_seq_one_letter_code
_entity_poly.pdbx_strand_id
1 'polypeptide(L)'
;MPSKESYDALKKEKPIVQKAKREANQEDILAAALGMRMGPQKPSATFWQPLKLLAYSQLSSLVRRATLKESDRTPKSEKVHNFKVHTFRGPHWCEHCARFMWGLMAQGAKCADCGMNVHKECSALVPNDCKPDLRHVRKVYSCDLTTLVKAYNTARPMVVDMCIREIESRGLKSEGLYRISGFSDSVEEVKMGFDKDGEKTDISANAYEDINIITSALKLYLRDLPVPIIAYEAYPQFIEAAKLTDPEKKLEAFRAALALLPQSHKETLKYLMSHLKR
;
A
#
# COMPACT_ATOMS: atom_id res chain seq x y z
N MET A 1 63.02 30.74 31.49
CA MET A 1 64.21 29.86 31.37
C MET A 1 64.10 28.77 32.43
N PRO A 2 64.64 27.54 32.26
CA PRO A 2 65.14 26.87 31.05
C PRO A 2 64.23 25.65 30.67
N SER A 3 64.68 24.62 29.94
CA SER A 3 64.83 24.61 28.46
C SER A 3 65.07 23.18 27.90
N LYS A 4 64.67 22.90 26.65
CA LYS A 4 65.20 21.83 25.74
C LYS A 4 64.85 20.35 26.09
N GLU A 5 64.75 19.38 25.17
CA GLU A 5 64.77 19.29 23.68
C GLU A 5 64.24 17.90 23.22
N SER A 6 64.24 17.60 21.90
CA SER A 6 64.18 16.25 21.25
C SER A 6 62.80 15.62 20.94
N TYR A 7 62.50 15.04 19.77
CA TYR A 7 63.04 15.15 18.38
C TYR A 7 61.99 14.60 17.37
N ASP A 8 62.20 14.86 16.08
CA ASP A 8 61.39 14.62 14.86
C ASP A 8 60.49 13.37 14.67
N ALA A 9 59.38 13.56 13.93
CA ALA A 9 59.04 12.78 12.73
C ALA A 9 58.12 13.60 11.77
N LEU A 10 58.21 13.37 10.45
CA LEU A 10 57.89 14.40 9.42
C LEU A 10 57.02 13.86 8.25
N LYS A 11 56.31 14.80 7.58
CA LYS A 11 55.55 14.74 6.29
C LYS A 11 54.03 14.52 6.48
N LYS A 12 53.10 15.43 6.17
CA LYS A 12 52.89 16.41 5.04
C LYS A 12 52.64 15.78 3.67
N GLU A 13 51.39 15.88 3.22
CA GLU A 13 50.94 15.72 1.82
C GLU A 13 50.34 17.03 1.27
N LYS A 14 50.24 17.09 -0.08
CA LYS A 14 49.66 18.10 -1.01
C LYS A 14 50.73 18.76 -1.92
N PRO A 15 50.39 19.22 -3.16
CA PRO A 15 49.30 18.78 -4.06
C PRO A 15 49.67 18.70 -5.58
N ILE A 16 48.75 18.16 -6.41
CA ILE A 16 48.39 18.53 -7.82
C ILE A 16 49.48 18.72 -8.90
N VAL A 17 49.33 18.06 -10.08
CA VAL A 17 49.40 18.66 -11.46
C VAL A 17 48.74 17.70 -12.48
N GLN A 18 48.19 18.24 -13.58
CA GLN A 18 47.43 17.56 -14.65
C GLN A 18 48.29 17.16 -15.87
N LYS A 19 47.85 16.16 -16.67
CA LYS A 19 47.52 16.30 -18.11
C LYS A 19 46.98 15.00 -18.76
N ALA A 20 46.42 15.12 -19.96
CA ALA A 20 45.45 14.18 -20.55
C ALA A 20 46.01 13.21 -21.61
N LYS A 21 45.28 12.11 -21.86
CA LYS A 21 45.21 11.42 -23.16
C LYS A 21 43.79 10.88 -23.41
N ARG A 22 43.42 10.76 -24.68
CA ARG A 22 42.09 10.46 -25.23
C ARG A 22 42.16 9.12 -25.99
N GLU A 23 41.27 8.17 -25.73
CA GLU A 23 41.09 6.96 -26.55
C GLU A 23 39.67 6.37 -26.36
N ALA A 24 39.26 5.43 -27.21
CA ALA A 24 37.92 5.41 -27.80
C ALA A 24 36.86 4.44 -27.21
N ASN A 25 35.65 4.56 -27.74
CA ASN A 25 34.40 3.95 -27.30
C ASN A 25 34.42 2.40 -27.34
N GLN A 26 33.98 1.73 -26.27
CA GLN A 26 33.98 0.26 -26.15
C GLN A 26 32.60 -0.38 -26.41
N GLU A 27 31.82 0.16 -27.34
CA GLU A 27 30.54 -0.45 -27.78
C GLU A 27 30.65 -1.17 -29.15
N ASP A 28 31.71 -0.90 -29.93
CA ASP A 28 31.89 -1.45 -31.29
C ASP A 28 32.46 -2.89 -31.33
N ILE A 29 32.79 -3.50 -30.18
CA ILE A 29 33.42 -4.84 -30.14
C ILE A 29 32.39 -5.99 -30.21
N LEU A 30 31.09 -5.73 -30.00
CA LEU A 30 30.04 -6.77 -30.00
C LEU A 30 29.22 -6.85 -31.29
N ALA A 31 29.33 -5.89 -32.22
CA ALA A 31 28.65 -5.93 -33.52
C ALA A 31 29.23 -6.98 -34.51
N ALA A 32 30.42 -7.52 -34.22
CA ALA A 32 31.10 -8.49 -35.08
C ALA A 32 30.58 -9.94 -34.96
N ALA A 33 29.62 -10.22 -34.07
CA ALA A 33 29.16 -11.59 -33.75
C ALA A 33 28.01 -12.12 -34.64
N LEU A 34 27.39 -11.30 -35.49
CA LEU A 34 26.13 -11.64 -36.20
C LEU A 34 26.16 -11.56 -37.73
N GLY A 35 27.34 -11.47 -38.36
CA GLY A 35 27.58 -12.05 -39.69
C GLY A 35 26.64 -11.68 -40.86
N MET A 36 26.08 -10.47 -40.92
CA MET A 36 25.22 -10.04 -42.04
C MET A 36 25.69 -8.71 -42.66
N ARG A 37 25.98 -8.72 -43.97
CA ARG A 37 26.13 -7.53 -44.82
C ARG A 37 25.11 -7.58 -45.94
N MET A 38 24.45 -6.47 -46.23
CA MET A 38 23.65 -6.27 -47.45
C MET A 38 24.03 -4.93 -48.09
N GLY A 39 24.36 -4.97 -49.38
CA GLY A 39 24.62 -3.78 -50.21
C GLY A 39 23.35 -3.23 -50.88
N PRO A 40 23.43 -2.11 -51.64
CA PRO A 40 22.26 -1.34 -52.05
C PRO A 40 21.87 -1.40 -53.55
N GLN A 41 20.62 -0.98 -53.82
CA GLN A 41 20.03 -0.41 -55.07
C GLN A 41 19.14 -1.29 -56.00
N LYS A 42 17.80 -1.07 -55.90
CA LYS A 42 16.81 -0.55 -56.93
C LYS A 42 16.69 -1.20 -58.35
N PRO A 43 15.58 -0.97 -59.12
CA PRO A 43 14.20 -0.49 -58.80
C PRO A 43 13.03 -1.24 -59.56
N SER A 44 11.81 -0.65 -59.54
CA SER A 44 10.65 -0.86 -60.46
C SER A 44 9.73 -2.08 -60.21
N ALA A 45 8.39 -2.04 -60.35
CA ALA A 45 7.44 -0.92 -60.58
C ALA A 45 5.97 -1.33 -60.28
N THR A 46 5.12 -0.37 -59.86
CA THR A 46 3.62 -0.36 -59.92
C THR A 46 2.87 -1.45 -59.10
N PHE A 47 1.57 -1.35 -58.73
CA PHE A 47 0.47 -0.49 -59.19
C PHE A 47 -0.61 -0.28 -58.07
N TRP A 48 -0.93 0.98 -57.74
CA TRP A 48 -2.21 1.54 -57.23
C TRP A 48 -2.91 1.03 -55.93
N GLN A 49 -3.24 2.00 -55.06
CA GLN A 49 -4.41 1.99 -54.17
C GLN A 49 -5.65 2.59 -54.92
N PRO A 50 -6.87 2.52 -54.35
CA PRO A 50 -7.34 3.72 -53.63
C PRO A 50 -8.21 3.44 -52.38
N LEU A 51 -8.32 4.45 -51.50
CA LEU A 51 -9.31 4.48 -50.41
C LEU A 51 -10.74 4.61 -50.94
N LYS A 52 -11.72 4.03 -50.21
CA LYS A 52 -13.02 4.69 -49.99
C LYS A 52 -13.57 4.38 -48.59
N LEU A 53 -14.24 5.38 -48.03
CA LEU A 53 -14.87 5.40 -46.71
C LEU A 53 -16.32 4.90 -46.75
N LEU A 54 -16.80 4.43 -45.59
CA LEU A 54 -18.21 4.39 -45.13
C LEU A 54 -19.24 3.56 -45.93
N ALA A 55 -19.74 2.48 -45.29
CA ALA A 55 -21.15 2.09 -45.30
C ALA A 55 -21.49 1.31 -44.02
N TYR A 56 -22.63 1.60 -43.40
CA TYR A 56 -23.12 0.96 -42.17
C TYR A 56 -24.47 0.29 -42.46
N SER A 57 -24.61 -1.01 -42.20
CA SER A 57 -25.90 -1.67 -41.87
C SER A 57 -25.79 -3.19 -41.78
N GLN A 58 -26.25 -3.78 -40.67
CA GLN A 58 -27.04 -5.04 -40.56
C GLN A 58 -26.50 -6.33 -41.24
N LEU A 59 -26.45 -7.54 -40.66
CA LEU A 59 -26.97 -8.14 -39.41
C LEU A 59 -26.23 -9.48 -39.17
N SER A 60 -26.04 -9.89 -37.92
CA SER A 60 -26.58 -11.18 -37.41
C SER A 60 -26.26 -11.37 -35.92
N SER A 61 -27.26 -11.84 -35.18
CA SER A 61 -27.30 -11.92 -33.71
C SER A 61 -26.55 -13.12 -33.11
N LEU A 62 -25.62 -13.74 -33.84
CA LEU A 62 -25.01 -15.03 -33.50
C LEU A 62 -23.57 -14.98 -32.97
N VAL A 63 -22.93 -13.81 -32.92
CA VAL A 63 -21.62 -13.61 -32.25
C VAL A 63 -21.79 -13.11 -30.81
N ARG A 64 -22.85 -13.54 -30.12
CA ARG A 64 -23.18 -13.15 -28.72
C ARG A 64 -22.88 -14.24 -27.67
N ARG A 65 -22.04 -15.23 -28.02
CA ARG A 65 -21.65 -16.35 -27.13
C ARG A 65 -20.13 -16.66 -27.11
N ALA A 66 -19.29 -15.69 -27.45
CA ALA A 66 -17.83 -15.77 -27.23
C ALA A 66 -17.35 -14.94 -26.01
N THR A 67 -18.26 -14.32 -25.25
CA THR A 67 -17.98 -13.52 -24.05
C THR A 67 -18.30 -14.30 -22.78
N LEU A 68 -17.71 -15.50 -22.62
CA LEU A 68 -17.71 -16.27 -21.37
C LEU A 68 -16.31 -16.82 -21.04
N LYS A 69 -15.33 -15.92 -21.04
CA LYS A 69 -14.23 -15.99 -20.07
C LYS A 69 -13.70 -14.60 -19.80
N GLU A 70 -14.56 -13.75 -19.25
CA GLU A 70 -14.11 -12.61 -18.47
C GLU A 70 -13.30 -13.20 -17.32
N SER A 71 -11.98 -13.19 -17.51
CA SER A 71 -11.03 -13.70 -16.54
C SER A 71 -11.14 -12.79 -15.33
N ASP A 72 -11.68 -13.35 -14.24
CA ASP A 72 -11.67 -12.72 -12.92
C ASP A 72 -10.23 -12.46 -12.49
N ARG A 73 -9.72 -11.33 -12.98
CA ARG A 73 -8.56 -10.60 -12.48
C ARG A 73 -9.08 -9.50 -11.57
N THR A 74 -9.89 -9.88 -10.58
CA THR A 74 -9.66 -9.31 -9.24
C THR A 74 -8.14 -9.28 -9.00
N PRO A 75 -7.55 -8.13 -8.66
CA PRO A 75 -6.14 -8.09 -8.32
C PRO A 75 -5.94 -9.07 -7.18
N LYS A 76 -5.20 -10.17 -7.41
CA LYS A 76 -4.98 -11.20 -6.39
C LYS A 76 -4.43 -10.49 -5.16
N SER A 77 -5.22 -10.47 -4.10
CA SER A 77 -5.06 -9.50 -3.03
C SER A 77 -3.76 -9.76 -2.27
N GLU A 78 -2.70 -9.04 -2.65
CA GLU A 78 -1.32 -9.31 -2.26
C GLU A 78 -1.03 -8.84 -0.83
N LYS A 79 -1.74 -9.43 0.13
CA LYS A 79 -1.57 -9.13 1.54
C LYS A 79 -0.43 -9.98 2.09
N VAL A 80 0.68 -9.31 2.37
CA VAL A 80 1.83 -9.87 3.09
C VAL A 80 1.40 -10.41 4.47
N HIS A 81 2.02 -11.50 4.91
CA HIS A 81 1.81 -12.07 6.24
C HIS A 81 2.57 -11.28 7.33
N ASN A 82 1.87 -10.87 8.39
CA ASN A 82 2.46 -10.26 9.59
C ASN A 82 3.11 -11.31 10.51
N PHE A 83 4.20 -11.94 10.07
CA PHE A 83 4.91 -12.95 10.84
C PHE A 83 5.66 -12.35 12.04
N LYS A 84 5.43 -12.92 13.24
CA LYS A 84 6.14 -12.58 14.48
C LYS A 84 6.76 -13.84 15.07
N VAL A 85 7.99 -13.73 15.57
CA VAL A 85 8.70 -14.83 16.26
C VAL A 85 7.84 -15.33 17.42
N HIS A 86 7.65 -16.64 17.53
CA HIS A 86 6.69 -17.24 18.44
C HIS A 86 7.26 -18.48 19.14
N THR A 87 7.03 -18.59 20.46
CA THR A 87 7.33 -19.80 21.24
C THR A 87 6.09 -20.69 21.27
N PHE A 88 6.17 -21.81 20.58
CA PHE A 88 5.11 -22.81 20.51
C PHE A 88 5.10 -23.71 21.76
N ARG A 89 3.91 -23.95 22.31
CA ARG A 89 3.71 -24.84 23.47
C ARG A 89 3.41 -26.26 22.97
N GLY A 90 4.41 -27.13 22.98
CA GLY A 90 4.31 -28.50 22.49
C GLY A 90 4.72 -28.66 21.01
N PRO A 91 4.63 -29.88 20.45
CA PRO A 91 5.11 -30.19 19.10
C PRO A 91 4.29 -29.44 18.02
N HIS A 92 4.98 -28.73 17.12
CA HIS A 92 4.37 -27.97 16.02
C HIS A 92 5.14 -28.17 14.71
N TRP A 93 4.44 -28.06 13.58
CA TRP A 93 4.98 -28.23 12.23
C TRP A 93 4.82 -26.94 11.43
N CYS A 94 5.75 -26.71 10.49
CA CYS A 94 5.72 -25.57 9.58
C CYS A 94 4.73 -25.82 8.44
N GLU A 95 3.76 -24.94 8.27
CA GLU A 95 2.71 -25.04 7.24
C GLU A 95 3.25 -24.80 5.81
N HIS A 96 4.46 -24.24 5.65
CA HIS A 96 5.09 -24.05 4.35
C HIS A 96 5.86 -25.29 3.85
N CYS A 97 6.71 -25.89 4.69
CA CYS A 97 7.55 -27.03 4.28
C CYS A 97 7.18 -28.38 4.91
N ALA A 98 6.06 -28.44 5.66
CA ALA A 98 5.54 -29.62 6.37
C ALA A 98 6.50 -30.29 7.37
N ARG A 99 7.67 -29.71 7.67
CA ARG A 99 8.66 -30.25 8.62
C ARG A 99 8.42 -29.71 10.04
N PHE A 100 8.87 -30.49 11.02
CA PHE A 100 8.79 -30.17 12.44
C PHE A 100 9.59 -28.89 12.80
N MET A 101 9.09 -28.11 13.76
CA MET A 101 9.77 -26.91 14.27
C MET A 101 10.53 -27.25 15.56
N TRP A 102 11.84 -27.51 15.42
CA TRP A 102 12.71 -27.89 16.55
C TRP A 102 13.00 -26.72 17.49
N GLY A 103 13.08 -27.01 18.79
CA GLY A 103 13.53 -26.08 19.83
C GLY A 103 12.61 -25.99 21.04
N LEU A 104 13.14 -25.45 22.14
CA LEU A 104 12.39 -25.21 23.39
C LEU A 104 11.66 -23.85 23.39
N MET A 105 12.21 -22.86 22.68
CA MET A 105 11.69 -21.50 22.58
C MET A 105 11.92 -20.94 21.18
N ALA A 106 11.09 -19.98 20.76
CA ALA A 106 11.22 -19.27 19.48
C ALA A 106 11.41 -20.19 18.25
N GLN A 107 10.74 -21.35 18.21
CA GLN A 107 10.95 -22.40 17.22
C GLN A 107 10.56 -22.01 15.78
N GLY A 108 9.85 -20.89 15.63
CA GLY A 108 9.44 -20.35 14.34
C GLY A 108 8.76 -18.99 14.47
N ALA A 109 7.97 -18.65 13.46
CA ALA A 109 7.13 -17.48 13.43
C ALA A 109 5.66 -17.87 13.27
N LYS A 110 4.77 -17.10 13.91
CA LYS A 110 3.32 -17.17 13.73
C LYS A 110 2.84 -15.88 13.08
N CYS A 111 2.00 -15.97 12.05
CA CYS A 111 1.34 -14.81 11.48
C CYS A 111 0.29 -14.29 12.47
N ALA A 112 0.39 -13.01 12.84
CA ALA A 112 -0.53 -12.39 13.79
C ALA A 112 -1.97 -12.30 13.25
N ASP A 113 -2.15 -12.34 11.93
CA ASP A 113 -3.45 -12.01 11.32
C ASP A 113 -4.24 -13.26 10.88
N CYS A 114 -3.57 -14.28 10.34
CA CYS A 114 -4.20 -15.54 9.90
C CYS A 114 -3.87 -16.74 10.79
N GLY A 115 -2.89 -16.61 11.69
CA GLY A 115 -2.47 -17.69 12.57
C GLY A 115 -1.55 -18.76 11.97
N MET A 116 -1.18 -18.66 10.69
CA MET A 116 -0.24 -19.57 10.01
C MET A 116 1.12 -19.64 10.74
N ASN A 117 1.65 -20.85 10.88
CA ASN A 117 2.85 -21.16 11.66
C ASN A 117 3.95 -21.72 10.75
N VAL A 118 5.13 -21.12 10.77
CA VAL A 118 6.24 -21.47 9.87
C VAL A 118 7.59 -21.37 10.56
N HIS A 119 8.63 -22.04 10.03
CA HIS A 119 10.01 -21.77 10.46
C HIS A 119 10.37 -20.30 10.18
N LYS A 120 11.33 -19.76 10.94
CA LYS A 120 11.80 -18.37 10.78
C LYS A 120 12.30 -18.11 9.36
N GLU A 121 13.01 -19.07 8.77
CA GLU A 121 13.55 -19.02 7.41
C GLU A 121 12.45 -19.16 6.36
N CYS A 122 11.43 -20.00 6.63
CA CYS A 122 10.29 -20.18 5.73
C CYS A 122 9.41 -18.93 5.66
N SER A 123 9.40 -18.06 6.68
CA SER A 123 8.53 -16.87 6.71
C SER A 123 8.75 -15.90 5.54
N ALA A 124 9.96 -15.85 4.97
CA ALA A 124 10.29 -15.05 3.79
C ALA A 124 9.98 -15.75 2.45
N LEU A 125 9.60 -17.03 2.47
CA LEU A 125 9.28 -17.86 1.30
C LEU A 125 7.77 -18.10 1.12
N VAL A 126 6.96 -17.72 2.10
CA VAL A 126 5.49 -17.80 2.04
C VAL A 126 4.96 -16.74 1.07
N PRO A 127 4.05 -17.10 0.14
CA PRO A 127 3.41 -16.13 -0.75
C PRO A 127 2.62 -15.04 0.01
N ASN A 128 2.38 -13.92 -0.67
CA ASN A 128 1.62 -12.79 -0.13
C ASN A 128 0.08 -12.99 -0.24
N ASP A 129 -0.44 -14.18 0.08
CA ASP A 129 -1.85 -14.53 -0.05
C ASP A 129 -2.61 -14.60 1.29
N CYS A 130 -2.15 -13.83 2.29
CA CYS A 130 -2.70 -13.84 3.65
C CYS A 130 -4.22 -13.60 3.69
N LYS A 131 -4.92 -14.61 4.23
CA LYS A 131 -6.35 -14.59 4.58
C LYS A 131 -6.50 -14.50 6.10
N PRO A 132 -6.66 -13.29 6.67
CA PRO A 132 -6.77 -13.13 8.11
C PRO A 132 -8.05 -13.74 8.68
N ASP A 133 -7.98 -14.20 9.93
CA ASP A 133 -9.05 -14.87 10.68
C ASP A 133 -9.37 -14.04 11.94
N LEU A 134 -10.65 -13.77 12.17
CA LEU A 134 -11.16 -13.05 13.33
C LEU A 134 -10.70 -13.65 14.67
N ARG A 135 -10.42 -14.96 14.74
CA ARG A 135 -9.86 -15.61 15.95
C ARG A 135 -8.46 -15.10 16.33
N HIS A 136 -7.74 -14.53 15.37
CA HIS A 136 -6.38 -14.03 15.54
C HIS A 136 -6.31 -12.48 15.60
N VAL A 137 -7.28 -11.79 15.00
CA VAL A 137 -7.43 -10.33 15.09
C VAL A 137 -8.00 -9.92 16.46
N ARG A 138 -7.11 -9.51 17.38
CA ARG A 138 -7.47 -9.23 18.80
C ARG A 138 -7.97 -7.81 19.11
N LYS A 139 -7.86 -6.89 18.16
CA LYS A 139 -8.13 -5.45 18.31
C LYS A 139 -8.57 -4.87 16.97
N VAL A 140 -9.31 -3.77 17.01
CA VAL A 140 -9.79 -3.03 15.84
C VAL A 140 -8.89 -1.82 15.59
N TYR A 141 -8.54 -1.06 16.63
CA TYR A 141 -7.52 -0.03 16.58
C TYR A 141 -6.11 -0.65 16.51
N SER A 142 -5.20 0.05 15.83
CA SER A 142 -3.85 -0.44 15.52
C SER A 142 -3.79 -1.77 14.75
N CYS A 143 -4.91 -2.24 14.21
CA CYS A 143 -4.94 -3.29 13.19
C CYS A 143 -4.63 -2.66 11.82
N ASP A 144 -3.94 -3.40 10.95
CA ASP A 144 -3.78 -3.00 9.55
C ASP A 144 -5.15 -2.92 8.85
N LEU A 145 -5.37 -1.85 8.08
CA LEU A 145 -6.63 -1.58 7.40
C LEU A 145 -7.03 -2.71 6.45
N THR A 146 -6.06 -3.26 5.70
CA THR A 146 -6.32 -4.37 4.77
C THR A 146 -6.65 -5.67 5.51
N THR A 147 -6.00 -5.90 6.65
CA THR A 147 -6.26 -7.02 7.55
C THR A 147 -7.67 -7.00 8.09
N LEU A 148 -8.08 -5.87 8.67
CA LEU A 148 -9.38 -5.72 9.30
C LEU A 148 -10.52 -5.90 8.28
N VAL A 149 -10.43 -5.19 7.15
CA VAL A 149 -11.43 -5.25 6.05
C VAL A 149 -11.57 -6.67 5.49
N LYS A 150 -10.46 -7.39 5.27
CA LYS A 150 -10.51 -8.80 4.84
C LYS A 150 -11.09 -9.74 5.92
N ALA A 151 -10.72 -9.56 7.18
CA ALA A 151 -11.14 -10.48 8.26
C ALA A 151 -12.64 -10.39 8.55
N TYR A 152 -13.21 -9.17 8.51
CA TYR A 152 -14.64 -8.92 8.67
C TYR A 152 -15.44 -9.07 7.36
N ASN A 153 -14.76 -9.30 6.21
CA ASN A 153 -15.37 -9.40 4.88
C ASN A 153 -16.26 -8.18 4.52
N THR A 154 -15.80 -6.98 4.88
CA THR A 154 -16.47 -5.71 4.59
C THR A 154 -15.76 -4.96 3.45
N ALA A 155 -16.30 -3.81 3.04
CA ALA A 155 -15.60 -2.89 2.14
C ALA A 155 -14.68 -1.89 2.87
N ARG A 156 -15.00 -1.61 4.14
CA ARG A 156 -14.36 -0.59 5.02
C ARG A 156 -14.48 -1.01 6.49
N PRO A 157 -13.69 -0.44 7.42
CA PRO A 157 -13.81 -0.69 8.85
C PRO A 157 -15.15 -0.23 9.44
N MET A 158 -15.69 -1.01 10.40
CA MET A 158 -16.90 -0.59 11.13
C MET A 158 -16.70 0.72 11.89
N VAL A 159 -15.50 1.01 12.42
CA VAL A 159 -15.20 2.29 13.08
C VAL A 159 -15.47 3.48 12.15
N VAL A 160 -15.09 3.35 10.87
CA VAL A 160 -15.27 4.42 9.89
C VAL A 160 -16.74 4.59 9.55
N ASP A 161 -17.45 3.49 9.23
CA ASP A 161 -18.87 3.53 8.87
C ASP A 161 -19.76 3.95 10.06
N MET A 162 -19.47 3.50 11.28
CA MET A 162 -20.23 3.86 12.48
C MET A 162 -19.99 5.31 12.91
N CYS A 163 -18.73 5.74 13.05
CA CYS A 163 -18.44 7.12 13.46
C CYS A 163 -18.93 8.14 12.41
N ILE A 164 -18.72 7.90 11.11
CA ILE A 164 -19.22 8.82 10.07
C ILE A 164 -20.75 8.90 10.11
N ARG A 165 -21.46 7.78 10.22
CA ARG A 165 -22.93 7.78 10.32
C ARG A 165 -23.44 8.57 11.54
N GLU A 166 -22.79 8.45 12.69
CA GLU A 166 -23.15 9.21 13.89
C GLU A 166 -22.86 10.71 13.75
N ILE A 167 -21.71 11.06 13.15
CA ILE A 167 -21.33 12.45 12.85
C ILE A 167 -22.27 13.07 11.79
N GLU A 168 -22.71 12.32 10.79
CA GLU A 168 -23.70 12.78 9.81
C GLU A 168 -25.11 12.93 10.42
N SER A 169 -25.47 12.08 11.38
CA SER A 169 -26.76 12.09 12.07
C SER A 169 -27.00 13.38 12.88
N ARG A 170 -26.01 13.80 13.68
CA ARG A 170 -26.14 14.93 14.61
C ARG A 170 -25.03 15.99 14.57
N GLY A 171 -23.89 15.68 13.96
CA GLY A 171 -22.67 16.51 14.03
C GLY A 171 -22.53 17.61 12.98
N LEU A 172 -23.16 17.50 11.81
CA LEU A 172 -22.89 18.40 10.66
C LEU A 172 -23.16 19.90 10.91
N LYS A 173 -23.96 20.24 11.91
CA LYS A 173 -24.25 21.63 12.31
C LYS A 173 -23.40 22.13 13.49
N SER A 174 -22.52 21.29 14.04
CA SER A 174 -21.65 21.64 15.16
C SER A 174 -20.53 22.57 14.68
N GLU A 175 -20.34 23.70 15.37
CA GLU A 175 -19.26 24.63 15.03
C GLU A 175 -17.90 23.97 15.28
N GLY A 176 -16.96 24.13 14.32
CA GLY A 176 -15.61 23.63 14.50
C GLY A 176 -15.49 22.10 14.50
N LEU A 177 -16.45 21.39 13.90
CA LEU A 177 -16.39 19.94 13.70
C LEU A 177 -15.01 19.50 13.16
N TYR A 178 -14.47 18.40 13.72
CA TYR A 178 -13.09 17.91 13.52
C TYR A 178 -11.94 18.84 14.00
N ARG A 179 -12.12 20.16 14.08
CA ARG A 179 -11.14 21.12 14.64
C ARG A 179 -11.13 21.06 16.17
N ILE A 180 -12.31 21.05 16.79
CA ILE A 180 -12.47 20.85 18.24
C ILE A 180 -12.19 19.37 18.55
N SER A 181 -11.73 19.10 19.77
CA SER A 181 -11.45 17.74 20.26
C SER A 181 -12.29 17.49 21.51
N GLY A 182 -13.01 16.36 21.55
CA GLY A 182 -13.67 15.90 22.76
C GLY A 182 -12.67 15.41 23.81
N PHE A 183 -13.17 15.12 25.01
CA PHE A 183 -12.38 14.66 26.16
C PHE A 183 -11.57 13.40 25.84
N SER A 184 -10.29 13.38 26.21
CA SER A 184 -9.36 12.28 25.95
C SER A 184 -9.85 10.93 26.44
N ASP A 185 -10.45 10.93 27.63
CA ASP A 185 -10.75 9.71 28.38
C ASP A 185 -11.93 8.99 27.71
N SER A 186 -12.99 9.74 27.38
CA SER A 186 -14.12 9.23 26.58
C SER A 186 -13.73 8.81 25.16
N VAL A 187 -12.69 9.42 24.57
CA VAL A 187 -12.17 8.99 23.26
C VAL A 187 -11.47 7.63 23.36
N GLU A 188 -10.71 7.38 24.43
CA GLU A 188 -10.10 6.07 24.67
C GLU A 188 -11.16 5.03 25.09
N GLU A 189 -12.22 5.42 25.81
CA GLU A 189 -13.38 4.55 26.09
C GLU A 189 -14.07 4.07 24.80
N VAL A 190 -14.36 4.98 23.85
CA VAL A 190 -14.92 4.60 22.53
C VAL A 190 -14.00 3.62 21.80
N LYS A 191 -12.69 3.87 21.82
CA LYS A 191 -11.68 2.98 21.22
C LYS A 191 -11.64 1.60 21.91
N MET A 192 -11.68 1.56 23.23
CA MET A 192 -11.74 0.31 24.01
C MET A 192 -13.03 -0.47 23.73
N GLY A 193 -14.16 0.23 23.56
CA GLY A 193 -15.41 -0.35 23.10
C GLY A 193 -15.25 -1.03 21.75
N PHE A 194 -14.73 -0.33 20.73
CA PHE A 194 -14.48 -0.92 19.41
C PHE A 194 -13.50 -2.10 19.45
N ASP A 195 -12.44 -2.01 20.24
CA ASP A 195 -11.45 -3.11 20.39
C ASP A 195 -12.05 -4.38 21.02
N LYS A 196 -13.08 -4.25 21.86
CA LYS A 196 -13.68 -5.35 22.64
C LYS A 196 -14.97 -5.88 22.03
N ASP A 197 -15.89 -4.98 21.70
CA ASP A 197 -17.28 -5.29 21.34
C ASP A 197 -17.57 -5.02 19.84
N GLY A 198 -16.65 -4.38 19.11
CA GLY A 198 -16.68 -4.22 17.66
C GLY A 198 -17.91 -3.43 17.19
N GLU A 199 -18.69 -4.01 16.28
CA GLU A 199 -19.94 -3.40 15.77
C GLU A 199 -21.03 -3.20 16.84
N LYS A 200 -20.90 -3.82 18.01
CA LYS A 200 -21.84 -3.67 19.14
C LYS A 200 -21.52 -2.50 20.04
N THR A 201 -20.47 -1.75 19.75
CA THR A 201 -20.07 -0.56 20.53
C THR A 201 -21.15 0.50 20.45
N ASP A 202 -21.68 0.93 21.60
CA ASP A 202 -22.58 2.08 21.66
C ASP A 202 -21.75 3.37 21.53
N ILE A 203 -22.07 4.17 20.51
CA ILE A 203 -21.52 5.50 20.26
C ILE A 203 -22.62 6.57 20.13
N SER A 204 -23.84 6.23 20.54
CA SER A 204 -25.02 7.08 20.40
C SER A 204 -24.93 8.36 21.24
N ALA A 205 -25.80 9.32 20.94
CA ALA A 205 -25.96 10.54 21.73
C ALA A 205 -26.25 10.29 23.23
N ASN A 206 -26.84 9.14 23.59
CA ASN A 206 -27.09 8.78 24.99
C ASN A 206 -25.83 8.34 25.74
N ALA A 207 -24.86 7.74 25.04
CA ALA A 207 -23.58 7.34 25.62
C ALA A 207 -22.56 8.51 25.59
N TYR A 208 -22.55 9.28 24.49
CA TYR A 208 -21.60 10.38 24.29
C TYR A 208 -22.31 11.61 23.72
N GLU A 209 -22.75 12.52 24.59
CA GLU A 209 -23.44 13.77 24.20
C GLU A 209 -22.57 14.66 23.29
N ASP A 210 -21.29 14.82 23.61
CA ASP A 210 -20.34 15.60 22.80
C ASP A 210 -19.91 14.85 21.54
N ILE A 211 -20.33 15.33 20.37
CA ILE A 211 -19.94 14.75 19.08
C ILE A 211 -18.44 14.87 18.80
N ASN A 212 -17.74 15.82 19.44
CA ASN A 212 -16.29 15.95 19.27
C ASN A 212 -15.53 14.74 19.80
N ILE A 213 -16.10 13.96 20.74
CA ILE A 213 -15.59 12.64 21.15
C ILE A 213 -15.57 11.69 19.94
N ILE A 214 -16.67 11.57 19.21
CA ILE A 214 -16.78 10.66 18.06
C ILE A 214 -15.87 11.12 16.90
N THR A 215 -15.75 12.44 16.65
CA THR A 215 -14.78 12.94 15.66
C THR A 215 -13.34 12.66 16.10
N SER A 216 -13.03 12.74 17.39
CA SER A 216 -11.71 12.43 17.95
C SER A 216 -11.40 10.94 17.91
N ALA A 217 -12.38 10.07 18.14
CA ALA A 217 -12.23 8.62 17.97
C ALA A 217 -11.95 8.25 16.50
N LEU A 218 -12.65 8.86 15.55
CA LEU A 218 -12.36 8.66 14.11
C LEU A 218 -10.98 9.20 13.71
N LYS A 219 -10.58 10.39 14.20
CA LYS A 219 -9.22 10.94 14.01
C LYS A 219 -8.15 10.02 14.61
N LEU A 220 -8.39 9.46 15.81
CA LEU A 220 -7.51 8.52 16.49
C LEU A 220 -7.40 7.21 15.71
N TYR A 221 -8.51 6.66 15.20
CA TYR A 221 -8.51 5.43 14.41
C TYR A 221 -7.59 5.54 13.19
N LEU A 222 -7.72 6.62 12.41
CA LEU A 222 -6.92 6.86 11.21
C LEU A 222 -5.43 7.10 11.53
N ARG A 223 -5.11 7.62 12.72
CA ARG A 223 -3.76 7.86 13.21
C ARG A 223 -3.09 6.60 13.77
N ASP A 224 -3.87 5.73 14.40
CA ASP A 224 -3.38 4.49 15.02
C ASP A 224 -3.13 3.38 13.97
N LEU A 225 -3.52 3.55 12.70
CA LEU A 225 -3.26 2.60 11.62
C LEU A 225 -1.75 2.35 11.41
N PRO A 226 -1.28 1.08 11.37
CA PRO A 226 0.13 0.76 11.10
C PRO A 226 0.63 1.23 9.73
N VAL A 227 -0.26 1.28 8.73
CA VAL A 227 -0.03 1.89 7.43
C VAL A 227 -1.08 3.00 7.26
N PRO A 228 -0.67 4.26 7.02
CA PRO A 228 -1.61 5.37 6.90
C PRO A 228 -2.60 5.17 5.73
N ILE A 229 -3.75 5.83 5.82
CA ILE A 229 -4.83 5.70 4.81
C ILE A 229 -4.34 6.06 3.40
N ILE A 230 -3.43 7.03 3.27
CA ILE A 230 -2.58 7.19 2.08
C ILE A 230 -1.28 6.42 2.36
N ALA A 231 -1.14 5.25 1.75
CA ALA A 231 -0.01 4.35 1.98
C ALA A 231 1.33 4.98 1.55
N TYR A 232 2.43 4.59 2.20
CA TYR A 232 3.77 5.18 2.01
C TYR A 232 4.26 5.09 0.56
N GLU A 233 3.89 4.02 -0.14
CA GLU A 233 4.26 3.71 -1.52
C GLU A 233 3.62 4.67 -2.54
N ALA A 234 2.45 5.22 -2.20
CA ALA A 234 1.69 6.17 -3.03
C ALA A 234 1.95 7.64 -2.64
N TYR A 235 2.44 7.88 -1.42
CA TYR A 235 2.62 9.23 -0.86
C TYR A 235 3.45 10.18 -1.77
N PRO A 236 4.59 9.77 -2.37
CA PRO A 236 5.36 10.65 -3.27
C PRO A 236 4.51 11.17 -4.44
N GLN A 237 3.67 10.32 -5.03
CA GLN A 237 2.82 10.66 -6.18
C GLN A 237 1.69 11.63 -5.78
N PHE A 238 1.14 11.51 -4.56
CA PHE A 238 0.21 12.51 -4.01
C PHE A 238 0.89 13.88 -3.84
N ILE A 239 2.15 13.92 -3.39
CA ILE A 239 2.91 15.16 -3.20
C ILE A 239 3.27 15.81 -4.56
N GLU A 240 3.71 15.05 -5.56
CA GLU A 240 3.96 15.61 -6.90
C GLU A 240 2.67 16.09 -7.56
N ALA A 241 1.56 15.35 -7.44
CA ALA A 241 0.25 15.81 -7.91
C ALA A 241 -0.18 17.13 -7.25
N ALA A 242 0.07 17.30 -5.95
CA ALA A 242 -0.28 18.51 -5.22
C ALA A 242 0.47 19.77 -5.72
N LYS A 243 1.70 19.63 -6.23
CA LYS A 243 2.52 20.73 -6.78
C LYS A 243 2.05 21.25 -8.14
N LEU A 244 1.26 20.46 -8.87
CA LEU A 244 0.77 20.87 -10.19
C LEU A 244 -0.19 22.05 -10.08
N THR A 245 0.01 23.04 -10.96
CA THR A 245 -0.82 24.25 -11.07
C THR A 245 -1.99 24.07 -12.04
N ASP A 246 -1.76 23.34 -13.13
CA ASP A 246 -2.75 22.99 -14.14
C ASP A 246 -3.82 22.04 -13.56
N PRO A 247 -5.12 22.40 -13.59
CA PRO A 247 -6.15 21.65 -12.87
C PRO A 247 -6.45 20.28 -13.50
N GLU A 248 -6.33 20.12 -14.82
CA GLU A 248 -6.60 18.86 -15.51
C GLU A 248 -5.47 17.85 -15.24
N LYS A 249 -4.22 18.28 -15.40
CA LYS A 249 -3.03 17.47 -15.07
C LYS A 249 -2.98 17.13 -13.59
N LYS A 250 -3.39 18.06 -12.71
CA LYS A 250 -3.50 17.81 -11.27
C LYS A 250 -4.52 16.73 -10.95
N LEU A 251 -5.71 16.79 -11.56
CA LEU A 251 -6.74 15.77 -11.38
C LEU A 251 -6.27 14.39 -11.88
N GLU A 252 -5.61 14.34 -13.04
CA GLU A 252 -5.12 13.08 -13.60
C GLU A 252 -3.95 12.49 -12.78
N ALA A 253 -3.05 13.32 -12.28
CA ALA A 253 -1.98 12.89 -11.36
C ALA A 253 -2.56 12.33 -10.03
N PHE A 254 -3.60 12.93 -9.47
CA PHE A 254 -4.29 12.36 -8.30
C PHE A 254 -5.02 11.05 -8.61
N ARG A 255 -5.61 10.89 -9.80
CA ARG A 255 -6.20 9.60 -10.24
C ARG A 255 -5.15 8.50 -10.33
N ALA A 256 -3.98 8.81 -10.89
CA ALA A 256 -2.84 7.89 -10.94
C ALA A 256 -2.36 7.50 -9.54
N ALA A 257 -2.20 8.47 -8.62
CA ALA A 257 -1.82 8.20 -7.23
C ALA A 257 -2.86 7.34 -6.48
N LEU A 258 -4.16 7.60 -6.69
CA LEU A 258 -5.27 6.78 -6.15
C LEU A 258 -5.34 5.36 -6.74
N ALA A 259 -4.68 5.10 -7.87
CA ALA A 259 -4.59 3.76 -8.47
C ALA A 259 -3.49 2.89 -7.81
N LEU A 260 -2.54 3.50 -7.11
CA LEU A 260 -1.48 2.80 -6.37
C LEU A 260 -1.93 2.29 -4.99
N LEU A 261 -3.01 2.87 -4.44
CA LEU A 261 -3.50 2.48 -3.11
C LEU A 261 -4.16 1.09 -3.12
N PRO A 262 -3.94 0.26 -2.08
CA PRO A 262 -4.72 -0.96 -1.87
C PRO A 262 -6.23 -0.66 -1.85
N GLN A 263 -7.05 -1.60 -2.34
CA GLN A 263 -8.50 -1.40 -2.50
C GLN A 263 -9.21 -1.01 -1.19
N SER A 264 -8.80 -1.58 -0.06
CA SER A 264 -9.22 -1.24 1.31
C SER A 264 -8.95 0.22 1.67
N HIS A 265 -7.75 0.72 1.39
CA HIS A 265 -7.35 2.11 1.60
C HIS A 265 -8.15 3.05 0.69
N LYS A 266 -8.29 2.68 -0.59
CA LYS A 266 -8.99 3.47 -1.61
C LYS A 266 -10.48 3.66 -1.31
N GLU A 267 -11.22 2.61 -0.94
CA GLU A 267 -12.65 2.74 -0.60
C GLU A 267 -12.85 3.47 0.74
N THR A 268 -11.98 3.25 1.72
CA THR A 268 -12.02 3.98 3.00
C THR A 268 -11.77 5.47 2.77
N LEU A 269 -10.76 5.83 1.96
CA LEU A 269 -10.43 7.21 1.63
C LEU A 269 -11.57 7.88 0.84
N LYS A 270 -12.12 7.19 -0.16
CA LYS A 270 -13.27 7.67 -0.96
C LYS A 270 -14.49 7.98 -0.08
N TYR A 271 -14.81 7.11 0.87
CA TYR A 271 -15.94 7.33 1.78
C TYR A 271 -15.67 8.50 2.74
N LEU A 272 -14.47 8.56 3.34
CA LEU A 272 -14.04 9.67 4.20
C LEU A 272 -14.07 11.03 3.46
N MET A 273 -13.53 11.10 2.24
CA MET A 273 -13.56 12.32 1.42
C MET A 273 -14.98 12.71 0.99
N SER A 274 -15.87 11.73 0.78
CA SER A 274 -17.28 11.98 0.49
C SER A 274 -18.02 12.57 1.69
N HIS A 275 -17.70 12.11 2.89
CA HIS A 275 -18.21 12.65 4.15
C HIS A 275 -17.71 14.09 4.38
N LEU A 276 -16.39 14.31 4.33
CA LEU A 276 -15.76 15.63 4.57
C LEU A 276 -16.11 16.69 3.51
N LYS A 277 -16.81 16.32 2.43
CA LYS A 277 -17.26 17.22 1.37
C LYS A 277 -18.71 17.72 1.56
N ARG A 278 -19.48 17.10 2.46
CA ARG A 278 -20.87 17.48 2.78
C ARG A 278 -20.92 18.75 3.62
#